data_AF-A0A3D0EJZ3-F1
#
_entry.id   AF-A0A3D0EJZ3-F1
#
_cell.length_a   1.000
_cell.length_b   1.000
_cell.length_c   1.000
_cell.angle_alpha   90.00
_cell.angle_beta   90.00
_cell.angle_gamma   90.00
#
_symmetry.space_group_name_H-M   'P 1'
#
loop_
_entity.id
_entity.type
_entity.pdbx_description
1 polymer ?
#
loop_
_entity_poly.entity_id
_entity_poly.type
_entity_poly.pdbx_seq_one_letter_code
_entity_poly.pdbx_strand_id
1 'polypeptide(L)' 'MLVVGRSLGGAETYISQYFARKVAVFISGASNIETLYDAYFYIDFVIVVSITTAVYLITMKLINKIRSK' A
#
# COMPACT_ATOMS: atom_id res chain seq x y z
N MET A 1 6.33 -8.35 1.47
CA MET A 1 5.33 -7.55 2.20
C MET A 1 5.90 -6.95 3.48
N LEU A 2 6.35 -7.75 4.47
CA LEU A 2 6.82 -7.20 5.76
C LEU A 2 7.96 -6.18 5.65
N VAL A 3 8.97 -6.44 4.81
CA VAL A 3 10.08 -5.49 4.58
C VAL A 3 9.59 -4.19 3.94
N VAL A 4 8.71 -4.29 2.93
CA VAL A 4 8.14 -3.12 2.23
C VAL A 4 7.30 -2.27 3.20
N GLY A 5 6.39 -2.89 3.97
CA GLY A 5 5.59 -2.18 4.96
C GLY A 5 6.47 -1.49 6.02
N ARG A 6 7.49 -2.17 6.54
CA ARG A 6 8.44 -1.56 7.49
C ARG A 6 9.25 -0.42 6.90
N SER A 7 9.53 -0.43 5.59
CA SER A 7 10.30 0.62 4.91
C SER A 7 9.51 1.91 4.67
N LEU A 8 8.18 1.84 4.61
CA LEU A 8 7.32 3.00 4.34
C LEU A 8 6.96 3.79 5.61
N GLY A 9 7.06 3.18 6.79
CA GLY A 9 6.66 3.80 8.05
C GLY A 9 5.15 3.69 8.30
N GLY A 10 4.60 4.58 9.13
CA GLY A 10 3.15 4.61 9.41
C GLY A 10 2.36 5.16 8.22
N ALA A 11 1.18 4.61 7.97
CA ALA A 11 0.29 4.99 6.87
C ALA A 11 0.03 6.51 6.81
N GLU A 12 -0.04 7.17 7.96
CA GLU A 12 -0.27 8.62 8.08
C GLU A 12 0.88 9.46 7.53
N THR A 13 2.07 8.89 7.34
CA THR A 13 3.27 9.62 6.90
C THR A 13 3.35 9.82 5.39
N TYR A 14 2.68 8.97 4.60
CA TYR A 14 2.69 9.05 3.12
C TYR A 14 1.30 9.03 2.49
N ILE A 15 0.24 8.75 3.25
CA ILE A 15 -1.14 8.85 2.77
C ILE A 15 -1.73 10.19 3.22
N SER A 16 -2.18 10.98 2.25
CA SER A 16 -2.88 12.23 2.52
C SER A 16 -4.15 11.97 3.33
N GLN A 17 -4.32 12.70 4.45
CA GLN A 17 -5.52 12.63 5.26
C GLN A 17 -6.79 12.98 4.48
N TYR A 18 -6.71 13.91 3.52
CA TYR A 18 -7.84 14.25 2.64
C TYR A 18 -8.26 13.05 1.79
N PHE A 19 -7.28 12.33 1.24
CA PHE A 19 -7.53 11.14 0.44
C PHE A 19 -8.08 10.00 1.30
N ALA A 20 -7.45 9.72 2.46
CA ALA A 20 -7.93 8.72 3.41
C ALA A 20 -9.37 9.01 3.85
N ARG A 21 -9.72 10.27 4.11
CA ARG A 21 -11.08 10.66 4.48
C ARG A 21 -12.09 10.43 3.36
N LYS A 22 -11.73 10.70 2.10
CA LYS A 22 -12.58 10.38 0.95
C LYS A 22 -12.83 8.88 0.84
N VAL A 23 -11.79 8.07 1.04
CA VAL A 23 -11.90 6.60 1.03
C VAL A 23 -12.76 6.12 2.20
N ALA A 24 -12.62 6.70 3.39
CA ALA A 24 -13.47 6.39 4.54
C ALA A 24 -14.96 6.65 4.25
N VAL A 25 -15.29 7.82 3.68
CA VAL A 25 -16.67 8.12 3.26
C VAL A 25 -17.13 7.16 2.15
N PHE A 26 -16.25 6.82 1.21
CA PHE A 26 -16.57 5.91 0.11
C PHE A 26 -16.90 4.50 0.59
N ILE A 27 -16.14 3.96 1.55
CA ILE A 27 -16.32 2.60 2.07
C ILE A 27 -17.46 2.53 3.09
N SER A 28 -17.49 3.48 4.03
CA SER A 28 -18.34 3.39 5.23
C SER A 28 -19.54 4.33 5.21
N GLY A 29 -19.67 5.18 4.18
CA GLY A 29 -20.74 6.19 4.08
C GLY A 29 -20.58 7.40 5.01
N ALA A 30 -19.63 7.36 5.95
CA ALA A 30 -19.33 8.43 6.89
C ALA A 30 -17.84 8.44 7.25
N SER A 31 -17.32 9.61 7.62
CA SER A 31 -15.97 9.74 8.18
C SER A 31 -16.04 10.02 9.68
N ASN A 32 -15.57 9.09 10.49
CA ASN A 32 -15.19 9.33 11.88
C ASN A 32 -13.73 8.90 12.07
N ILE A 33 -13.24 8.88 13.31
CA ILE A 33 -11.85 8.52 13.60
C ILE A 33 -11.59 7.04 13.26
N GLU A 34 -12.52 6.15 13.60
CA GLU A 34 -12.40 4.71 13.35
C GLU A 34 -12.36 4.41 11.84
N THR A 35 -13.32 4.92 11.08
CA THR A 35 -13.38 4.69 9.61
C THR A 35 -12.23 5.36 8.88
N LEU A 36 -11.66 6.43 9.44
CA LEU A 36 -10.44 7.04 8.90
C LEU A 36 -9.22 6.13 9.09
N TYR A 37 -9.06 5.52 10.26
CA TYR A 37 -7.97 4.56 10.51
C TYR A 37 -8.14 3.29 9.67
N ASP A 38 -9.36 2.78 9.52
CA ASP A 38 -9.65 1.67 8.62
C ASP A 38 -9.27 2.01 7.17
N ALA A 39 -9.61 3.21 6.71
CA ALA A 39 -9.23 3.67 5.38
C ALA A 39 -7.71 3.75 5.22
N TYR A 40 -6.98 4.29 6.22
CA TYR A 40 -5.52 4.28 6.20
C TYR A 40 -4.95 2.87 6.07
N PHE A 41 -5.47 1.91 6.86
CA PHE A 41 -5.05 0.52 6.80
C PHE A 41 -5.30 -0.11 5.43
N TYR A 42 -6.50 0.05 4.86
CA TYR A 42 -6.83 -0.55 3.57
C TYR A 42 -6.01 0.06 2.43
N ILE A 43 -5.80 1.37 2.42
CA ILE A 43 -4.97 2.03 1.42
C ILE A 43 -3.52 1.55 1.55
N ASP A 44 -2.98 1.51 2.77
CA ASP A 44 -1.62 1.03 3.01
C ASP A 44 -1.45 -0.42 2.53
N PHE A 45 -2.38 -1.30 2.89
CA PHE A 45 -2.35 -2.70 2.48
C PHE A 45 -2.24 -2.83 0.96
N VAL A 46 -3.07 -2.08 0.21
CA VAL A 46 -3.03 -2.07 -1.26
C VAL A 46 -1.67 -1.59 -1.77
N ILE A 47 -1.12 -0.50 -1.22
CA ILE A 47 0.19 0.05 -1.60
C ILE A 47 1.30 -0.98 -1.38
N VAL A 48 1.36 -1.61 -0.20
CA VAL A 48 2.38 -2.61 0.14
C VAL A 48 2.29 -3.83 -0.76
N VAL A 49 1.07 -4.29 -1.08
CA VAL A 49 0.84 -5.39 -2.02
C VAL A 49 1.32 -5.02 -3.42
N SER A 50 0.95 -3.85 -3.93
CA SER A 50 1.36 -3.38 -5.25
C SER A 50 2.87 -3.23 -5.37
N ILE A 51 3.53 -2.60 -4.40
CA ILE A 51 5.00 -2.44 -4.40
C ILE A 51 5.69 -3.80 -4.31
N THR A 52 5.25 -4.68 -3.39
CA THR A 52 5.82 -6.02 -3.27
C THR A 52 5.71 -6.80 -4.59
N THR A 53 4.57 -6.70 -5.26
CA THR A 53 4.31 -7.39 -6.53
C THR A 53 5.20 -6.83 -7.64
N ALA A 54 5.30 -5.50 -7.76
CA ALA A 54 6.17 -4.86 -8.73
C ALA A 54 7.65 -5.26 -8.53
N VAL A 55 8.14 -5.23 -7.29
CA VAL A 55 9.50 -5.68 -6.95
C VAL A 55 9.73 -7.14 -7.32
N TYR A 56 8.77 -8.02 -7.00
CA TYR A 56 8.85 -9.44 -7.35
C TYR A 56 8.95 -9.65 -8.87
N LEU A 57 8.07 -9.01 -9.64
CA LEU A 57 8.04 -9.13 -11.10
C LEU A 57 9.34 -8.61 -11.73
N ILE A 58 9.85 -7.46 -11.27
CA ILE A 58 11.12 -6.90 -11.75
C ILE A 58 12.26 -7.86 -11.42
N THR A 59 12.33 -8.35 -10.19
CA THR A 59 13.39 -9.27 -9.74
C THR A 59 13.38 -10.57 -10.55
N MET A 60 12.21 -11.18 -10.74
CA MET A 60 12.07 -12.41 -11.51
C MET A 60 12.43 -12.20 -12.99
N LYS A 61 12.05 -11.05 -13.57
CA LYS A 61 12.43 -10.69 -14.94
C LYS A 61 13.94 -10.53 -15.09
N LEU A 62 14.61 -9.92 -14.11
CA LEU A 62 16.07 -9.79 -14.09
C LEU A 62 16.75 -11.16 -13.95
N ILE A 63 16.30 -12.01 -13.03
CA ILE A 63 16.83 -13.37 -12.84
C ILE A 63 16.67 -14.19 -14.12
N ASN A 64 15.49 -14.19 -14.73
CA ASN A 64 15.25 -14.91 -15.98
C ASN A 64 16.11 -14.40 -17.13
N LYS A 65 16.32 -13.08 -17.21
CA LYS A 65 17.23 -12.49 -18.22
C LYS A 65 18.67 -12.94 -18.03
N ILE A 66 19.14 -13.07 -16.78
CA ILE A 66 20.48 -13.56 -16.48
C ILE A 66 20.59 -15.07 -16.78
N ARG A 67 19.57 -15.86 -16.45
CA ARG A 67 19.57 -17.33 -16.67
C ARG A 67 19.33 -17.77 -18.12
N SER A 68 18.71 -16.92 -18.93
CA SER A 68 18.50 -17.15 -20.37
C SER A 68 19.70 -16.73 -21.22
N LYS A 69 20.78 -16.27 -20.60
CA LYS A 69 22.07 -15.96 -21.22
C LYS A 69 23.07 -17.04 -20.83
#